data_AF-A0A060YDP3-F1
#
_entry.id   AF-A0A060YDP3-F1
#
_cell.length_a   1.000
_cell.length_b   1.000
_cell.length_c   1.000
_cell.angle_alpha   90.00
_cell.angle_beta   90.00
_cell.angle_gamma   90.00
#
_symmetry.space_group_name_H-M   'P 1'
#
loop_
_entity.id
_entity.type
_entity.pdbx_description
1 polymer ?
#
loop_
_entity_poly.entity_id
_entity_poly.type
_entity_poly.pdbx_seq_one_letter_code
_entity_poly.pdbx_strand_id
1 'polypeptide(L)'
;MATVENDPKASEGGAAAFSKVHSPIWKEYQLRKYPFQTRPIPRLSHTDPRAEMLINNEEPLVLTDTNLVYPALKWDVAYLQENIGSGDFSVYIAENHKFLYYDEKKMANFENFLPKSRRIDMKFSDFVEKMEKTQEEGGDERVYLQQTLNDTVGRKIVVDFLGFNWSWINKQQSKGTGASSPPTCYS
;
A
#
# COMPACT_ATOMS: atom_id res chain seq x y z
N MET A 1 60.93 -30.79 -0.19
CA MET A 1 60.65 -29.63 -1.06
C MET A 1 59.13 -29.64 -1.29
N ALA A 2 58.32 -29.03 -0.41
CA ALA A 2 58.05 -27.60 -0.20
C ALA A 2 57.14 -26.97 -1.28
N THR A 3 55.84 -26.84 -0.91
CA THR A 3 54.84 -25.76 -1.18
C THR A 3 54.55 -25.37 -2.64
N VAL A 4 53.32 -25.03 -3.07
CA VAL A 4 52.39 -24.05 -2.50
C VAL A 4 50.94 -24.35 -2.92
N GLU A 5 50.00 -24.19 -1.98
CA GLU A 5 48.54 -24.02 -2.18
C GLU A 5 48.20 -22.83 -3.09
N ASN A 6 47.09 -22.89 -3.82
CA ASN A 6 46.34 -21.69 -4.19
C ASN A 6 44.88 -22.02 -4.50
N ASP A 7 44.00 -21.53 -3.63
CA ASP A 7 42.56 -21.38 -3.78
C ASP A 7 42.29 -20.04 -4.50
N PRO A 8 41.26 -19.94 -5.35
CA PRO A 8 40.41 -18.77 -5.24
C PRO A 8 38.92 -19.08 -5.38
N LYS A 9 38.21 -18.72 -4.31
CA LYS A 9 36.76 -18.45 -4.24
C LYS A 9 36.24 -17.51 -5.34
N ALA A 10 34.92 -17.69 -5.56
CA ALA A 10 33.89 -16.70 -5.85
C ALA A 10 33.55 -16.41 -7.33
N SER A 11 32.39 -16.93 -7.78
CA SER A 11 31.25 -16.10 -8.19
C SER A 11 30.04 -16.99 -8.55
N GLU A 12 29.29 -17.42 -7.53
CA GLU A 12 27.88 -17.84 -7.72
C GLU A 12 27.00 -16.78 -7.08
N GLY A 13 26.80 -15.69 -7.82
CA GLY A 13 25.96 -14.57 -7.42
C GLY A 13 24.51 -14.77 -7.85
N GLY A 14 23.69 -15.32 -6.96
CA GLY A 14 22.40 -14.70 -6.60
C GLY A 14 21.27 -14.64 -7.62
N ALA A 15 21.13 -15.59 -8.55
CA ALA A 15 19.93 -15.70 -9.40
C ALA A 15 18.88 -16.71 -8.88
N ALA A 16 19.08 -17.28 -7.69
CA ALA A 16 18.25 -18.36 -7.15
C ALA A 16 17.70 -17.99 -5.76
N ALA A 17 16.87 -16.95 -5.67
CA ALA A 17 16.21 -16.59 -4.40
C ALA A 17 14.70 -16.31 -4.49
N PHE A 18 14.02 -16.67 -5.58
CA PHE A 18 12.55 -16.60 -5.65
C PHE A 18 11.86 -17.80 -6.31
N SER A 19 12.57 -18.92 -6.51
CA SER A 19 11.94 -20.17 -6.97
C SER A 19 11.66 -21.15 -5.83
N LYS A 20 11.12 -20.66 -4.71
CA LYS A 20 10.38 -21.53 -3.77
C LYS A 20 8.93 -21.51 -4.22
N VAL A 21 8.45 -22.64 -4.73
CA VAL A 21 7.03 -22.92 -4.98
C VAL A 21 6.28 -22.67 -3.67
N HIS A 22 5.78 -21.45 -3.49
CA HIS A 22 4.94 -21.09 -2.36
C HIS A 22 3.54 -21.58 -2.69
N SER A 23 2.99 -22.44 -1.82
CA SER A 23 1.55 -22.64 -1.76
C SER A 23 0.86 -21.27 -1.81
N PRO A 24 -0.26 -21.13 -2.53
CA PRO A 24 -0.90 -19.84 -2.68
C PRO A 24 -1.20 -19.25 -1.29
N ILE A 25 -0.76 -18.00 -1.08
CA ILE A 25 -0.84 -17.26 0.20
C ILE A 25 -2.31 -17.13 0.67
N TRP A 26 -3.26 -17.31 -0.25
CA TRP A 26 -4.70 -17.25 -0.02
C TRP A 26 -5.42 -18.31 -0.86
N LYS A 27 -6.68 -18.59 -0.51
CA LYS A 27 -7.57 -19.55 -1.18
C LYS A 27 -8.83 -18.84 -1.67
N GLU A 28 -9.44 -19.35 -2.74
CA GLU A 28 -10.57 -18.71 -3.42
C GLU A 28 -11.78 -18.48 -2.52
N TYR A 29 -12.03 -19.35 -1.53
CA TYR A 29 -13.15 -19.16 -0.58
C TYR A 29 -13.04 -17.90 0.27
N GLN A 30 -11.86 -17.28 0.36
CA GLN A 30 -11.65 -16.01 1.07
C GLN A 30 -12.21 -14.81 0.28
N LEU A 31 -12.44 -14.97 -1.04
CA LEU A 31 -12.97 -13.92 -1.89
C LEU A 31 -14.50 -13.83 -1.81
N ARG A 32 -15.03 -12.60 -1.77
CA ARG A 32 -16.48 -12.35 -1.85
C ARG A 32 -16.98 -12.63 -3.27
N LYS A 33 -18.19 -13.17 -3.38
CA LYS A 33 -18.83 -13.50 -4.66
C LYS A 33 -19.58 -12.29 -5.21
N TYR A 34 -19.41 -12.03 -6.50
CA TYR A 34 -20.09 -10.95 -7.23
C TYR A 34 -20.67 -11.48 -8.55
N PRO A 35 -21.74 -10.87 -9.09
CA PRO A 35 -22.45 -11.39 -10.26
C PRO A 35 -21.79 -11.05 -11.61
N PHE A 36 -20.67 -10.32 -11.61
CA PHE A 36 -19.97 -9.87 -12.82
C PHE A 36 -18.69 -10.68 -13.06
N GLN A 37 -18.30 -10.79 -14.33
CA GLN A 37 -17.05 -11.42 -14.73
C GLN A 37 -15.86 -10.47 -14.55
N THR A 38 -14.69 -11.02 -14.24
CA THR A 38 -13.44 -10.27 -14.09
C THR A 38 -12.36 -10.82 -15.01
N ARG A 39 -11.32 -10.02 -15.24
CA ARG A 39 -10.09 -10.44 -15.91
C ARG A 39 -8.91 -10.15 -15.00
N PRO A 40 -7.86 -10.99 -14.98
CA PRO A 40 -6.70 -10.74 -14.15
C PRO A 40 -5.95 -9.50 -14.62
N ILE A 41 -5.58 -8.65 -13.66
CA ILE A 41 -4.68 -7.51 -13.91
C ILE A 41 -3.26 -8.05 -14.16
N PRO A 42 -2.55 -7.60 -15.21
CA PRO A 42 -1.18 -8.04 -15.49
C PRO A 42 -0.25 -7.81 -14.30
N ARG A 43 0.58 -8.82 -13.98
CA ARG A 43 1.62 -8.74 -12.95
C ARG A 43 2.98 -8.75 -13.63
N LEU A 44 3.71 -7.65 -13.56
CA LEU A 44 4.94 -7.44 -14.33
C LEU A 44 6.06 -6.89 -13.44
N SER A 45 7.30 -7.07 -13.87
CA SER A 45 8.44 -6.33 -13.31
C SER A 45 8.35 -4.86 -13.73
N HIS A 46 8.83 -3.95 -12.88
CA HIS A 46 8.95 -2.52 -13.24
C HIS A 46 9.99 -2.25 -14.34
N THR A 47 10.79 -3.26 -14.71
CA THR A 47 11.74 -3.21 -15.81
C THR A 47 11.19 -3.77 -17.12
N ASP A 48 9.99 -4.37 -17.09
CA ASP A 48 9.34 -4.88 -18.29
C ASP A 48 8.79 -3.71 -19.14
N PRO A 49 9.14 -3.59 -20.43
CA PRO A 49 8.66 -2.50 -21.27
C PRO A 49 7.13 -2.47 -21.40
N ARG A 50 6.44 -3.62 -21.24
CA ARG A 50 4.98 -3.69 -21.24
C ARG A 50 4.38 -2.98 -20.02
N ALA A 51 5.08 -2.97 -18.89
CA ALA A 51 4.63 -2.25 -17.70
C ALA A 51 4.58 -0.75 -17.97
N GLU A 52 5.63 -0.20 -18.58
CA GLU A 52 5.70 1.21 -18.95
C GLU A 52 4.62 1.59 -19.97
N MET A 53 4.37 0.72 -20.95
CA MET A 53 3.28 0.91 -21.93
C MET A 53 1.91 1.00 -21.25
N LEU A 54 1.61 0.10 -20.31
CA LEU A 54 0.34 0.11 -19.56
C LEU A 54 0.20 1.37 -18.71
N ILE A 55 1.29 1.82 -18.05
CA ILE A 55 1.30 3.09 -17.28
C ILE A 55 0.96 4.27 -18.19
N ASN A 56 1.59 4.37 -19.36
CA ASN A 56 1.38 5.47 -20.30
C ASN A 56 -0.04 5.48 -20.91
N ASN A 57 -0.68 4.31 -20.99
CA ASN A 57 -2.04 4.16 -21.49
C ASN A 57 -3.11 4.29 -20.39
N GLU A 58 -2.71 4.63 -19.16
CA GLU A 58 -3.61 4.68 -17.99
C GLU A 58 -4.31 3.34 -17.70
N GLU A 59 -3.67 2.23 -18.07
CA GLU A 59 -4.17 0.88 -17.84
C GLU A 59 -3.63 0.29 -16.53
N PRO A 60 -4.46 -0.48 -15.77
CA PRO A 60 -4.04 -1.02 -14.49
C PRO A 60 -3.01 -2.15 -14.67
N LEU A 61 -1.99 -2.15 -13.80
CA LEU A 61 -1.06 -3.26 -13.65
C LEU A 61 -0.63 -3.44 -12.19
N VAL A 62 -0.06 -4.60 -11.87
CA VAL A 62 0.61 -4.85 -10.59
C VAL A 62 2.11 -4.98 -10.85
N LEU A 63 2.90 -4.10 -10.24
CA LEU A 63 4.35 -4.18 -10.27
C LEU A 63 4.88 -5.02 -9.11
N THR A 64 5.70 -6.03 -9.40
CA THR A 64 6.06 -7.05 -8.41
C THR A 64 7.36 -6.78 -7.66
N ASP A 65 8.20 -5.87 -8.14
CA ASP A 65 9.60 -5.74 -7.73
C ASP A 65 10.11 -4.29 -7.64
N THR A 66 9.22 -3.31 -7.50
CA THR A 66 9.61 -1.88 -7.41
C THR A 66 10.45 -1.54 -6.18
N ASN A 67 10.34 -2.35 -5.13
CA ASN A 67 10.83 -2.03 -3.79
C ASN A 67 10.33 -0.66 -3.29
N LEU A 68 9.17 -0.20 -3.77
CA LEU A 68 8.65 1.15 -3.51
C LEU A 68 8.60 1.46 -2.01
N VAL A 69 8.10 0.51 -1.21
CA VAL A 69 7.92 0.63 0.24
C VAL A 69 8.75 -0.42 1.00
N TYR A 70 9.90 -0.83 0.46
CA TYR A 70 10.71 -1.92 1.04
C TYR A 70 11.01 -1.76 2.55
N PRO A 71 11.38 -0.58 3.06
CA PRO A 71 11.58 -0.39 4.51
C PRO A 71 10.32 -0.65 5.35
N ALA A 72 9.12 -0.48 4.79
CA ALA A 72 7.85 -0.67 5.49
C ALA A 72 7.35 -2.13 5.47
N LEU A 73 8.07 -3.07 4.82
CA LEU A 73 7.69 -4.49 4.83
C LEU A 73 7.74 -5.13 6.23
N LYS A 74 8.42 -4.48 7.18
CA LYS A 74 8.47 -4.87 8.60
C LYS A 74 7.32 -4.30 9.44
N TRP A 75 6.47 -3.44 8.87
CA TRP A 75 5.41 -2.79 9.63
C TRP A 75 4.33 -3.82 9.99
N ASP A 76 4.18 -4.05 11.28
CA ASP A 76 3.04 -4.73 11.89
C ASP A 76 2.40 -3.80 12.94
N VAL A 77 1.32 -4.27 13.57
CA VAL A 77 0.58 -3.47 14.56
C VAL A 77 1.48 -3.04 15.71
N ALA A 78 2.33 -3.92 16.22
CA ALA A 78 3.21 -3.65 17.35
C ALA A 78 4.28 -2.59 17.00
N TYR A 79 4.93 -2.75 15.85
CA TYR A 79 5.91 -1.79 15.35
C TYR A 79 5.30 -0.41 15.15
N LEU A 80 4.11 -0.34 14.53
CA LEU A 80 3.42 0.92 14.32
C LEU A 80 3.01 1.56 15.65
N GLN A 81 2.45 0.79 16.59
CA GLN A 81 2.05 1.32 17.89
C GLN A 81 3.23 1.93 18.68
N GLU A 82 4.41 1.32 18.61
CA GLU A 82 5.61 1.87 19.26
C GLU A 82 6.17 3.11 18.54
N ASN A 83 6.03 3.21 17.22
CA ASN A 83 6.83 4.14 16.42
C ASN A 83 6.05 5.19 15.63
N ILE A 84 4.73 5.06 15.46
CA ILE A 84 3.93 5.93 14.58
C ILE A 84 3.70 7.32 15.15
N GLY A 85 3.98 7.54 16.44
CA GLY A 85 3.86 8.83 17.11
C GLY A 85 2.54 8.99 17.86
N SER A 86 2.30 10.18 18.39
CA SER A 86 1.16 10.50 19.27
C SER A 86 0.07 11.33 18.59
N GLY A 87 0.12 11.48 17.26
CA GLY A 87 -0.92 12.15 16.49
C GLY A 87 -2.27 11.42 16.58
N ASP A 88 -3.34 12.13 16.25
CA ASP A 88 -4.65 11.51 16.06
C ASP A 88 -4.75 10.95 14.64
N PHE A 89 -5.47 9.84 14.50
CA PHE A 89 -5.71 9.14 13.25
C PHE A 89 -7.20 9.12 12.96
N SER A 90 -7.58 9.43 11.71
CA SER A 90 -8.95 9.24 11.25
C SER A 90 -9.27 7.75 11.09
N VAL A 91 -10.19 7.27 11.93
CA VAL A 91 -10.69 5.90 11.95
C VAL A 91 -12.16 5.90 11.58
N TYR A 92 -12.52 5.05 10.62
CA TYR A 92 -13.88 4.84 10.16
C TYR A 92 -14.47 3.61 10.86
N ILE A 93 -15.71 3.74 11.33
CA ILE A 93 -16.46 2.65 11.95
C ILE A 93 -17.71 2.40 11.12
N ALA A 94 -17.95 1.14 10.76
CA ALA A 94 -19.12 0.70 10.02
C ALA A 94 -19.79 -0.50 10.72
N GLU A 95 -21.11 -0.63 10.57
CA GLU A 95 -21.89 -1.77 11.10
C GLU A 95 -21.67 -3.06 10.30
N ASN A 96 -20.94 -3.00 9.19
CA ASN A 96 -20.63 -4.15 8.34
C ASN A 96 -19.32 -3.92 7.56
N HIS A 97 -19.00 -4.84 6.65
CA HIS A 97 -17.77 -4.83 5.84
C HIS A 97 -17.72 -3.80 4.70
N LYS A 98 -18.72 -2.91 4.55
CA LYS A 98 -18.79 -1.91 3.48
C LYS A 98 -18.53 -0.51 4.05
N PHE A 99 -17.41 0.08 3.64
CA PHE A 99 -17.05 1.46 3.96
C PHE A 99 -17.35 2.36 2.77
N LEU A 100 -18.53 2.97 2.77
CA LEU A 100 -18.92 3.93 1.73
C LEU A 100 -18.36 5.31 2.10
N TYR A 101 -17.38 5.78 1.33
CA TYR A 101 -16.86 7.14 1.46
C TYR A 101 -17.94 8.18 1.15
N TYR A 102 -17.97 9.26 1.92
CA TYR A 102 -18.79 10.44 1.68
C TYR A 102 -17.99 11.70 1.99
N ASP A 103 -18.31 12.77 1.26
CA ASP A 103 -17.69 14.09 1.47
C ASP A 103 -18.51 14.87 2.49
N GLU A 104 -17.98 15.01 3.72
CA GLU A 104 -18.62 15.73 4.82
C GLU A 104 -19.06 17.16 4.43
N LYS A 105 -18.34 17.84 3.52
CA LYS A 105 -18.69 19.20 3.11
C LYS A 105 -19.93 19.26 2.23
N LYS A 106 -20.23 18.17 1.51
CA LYS A 106 -21.40 18.08 0.62
C LYS A 106 -22.66 17.62 1.35
N MET A 107 -22.51 17.09 2.56
CA MET A 107 -23.61 16.55 3.36
C MET A 107 -24.70 17.58 3.68
N ALA A 108 -24.33 18.84 3.87
CA ALA A 108 -25.30 19.92 4.14
C ALA A 108 -26.34 20.10 3.03
N ASN A 109 -26.04 19.65 1.80
CA ASN A 109 -26.95 19.74 0.66
C ASN A 109 -27.93 18.55 0.57
N PHE A 110 -27.78 17.52 1.41
CA PHE A 110 -28.52 16.27 1.33
C PHE A 110 -29.02 15.82 2.70
N GLU A 111 -30.11 16.41 3.17
CA GLU A 111 -30.69 16.15 4.51
C GLU A 111 -31.09 14.69 4.76
N ASN A 112 -31.43 13.94 3.70
CA ASN A 112 -31.89 12.56 3.81
C ASN A 112 -30.76 11.51 3.68
N PHE A 113 -29.51 11.92 3.46
CA PHE A 113 -28.40 10.98 3.40
C PHE A 113 -27.98 10.59 4.82
N LEU A 114 -28.08 9.30 5.14
CA LEU A 114 -27.62 8.73 6.40
C LEU A 114 -26.32 7.95 6.18
N PRO A 115 -25.16 8.47 6.62
CA PRO A 115 -23.89 7.77 6.48
C PRO A 115 -23.95 6.38 7.11
N LYS A 116 -23.41 5.38 6.39
CA LYS A 116 -23.31 3.98 6.86
C LYS A 116 -22.00 3.67 7.58
N SER A 117 -21.11 4.65 7.60
CA SER A 117 -19.91 4.66 8.41
C SER A 117 -19.73 6.04 9.01
N ARG A 118 -19.05 6.13 10.15
CA ARG A 118 -18.68 7.40 10.79
C ARG A 118 -17.17 7.51 10.95
N ARG A 119 -16.64 8.71 10.78
CA ARG A 119 -15.24 9.05 11.08
C ARG A 119 -15.12 9.50 12.53
N ILE A 120 -14.10 9.01 13.22
CA ILE A 120 -13.65 9.52 14.51
C ILE A 120 -12.14 9.64 14.52
N ASP A 121 -11.63 10.67 15.20
CA ASP A 121 -10.20 10.86 15.39
C ASP A 121 -9.80 10.27 16.76
N MET A 122 -8.78 9.42 16.78
CA MET A 122 -8.30 8.74 18.00
C MET A 122 -6.79 8.46 17.94
N LYS A 123 -6.18 8.11 19.08
CA LYS A 123 -4.78 7.65 19.09
C LYS A 123 -4.65 6.28 18.43
N PHE A 124 -3.45 5.97 17.92
CA PHE A 124 -3.18 4.64 17.36
C PHE A 124 -3.36 3.52 18.39
N SER A 125 -3.01 3.76 19.66
CA SER A 125 -3.28 2.82 20.77
C SER A 125 -4.76 2.50 20.90
N ASP A 126 -5.62 3.54 20.89
CA ASP A 126 -7.06 3.40 21.03
C ASP A 126 -7.66 2.65 19.84
N PHE A 127 -7.08 2.83 18.65
CA PHE A 127 -7.44 2.07 17.45
C PHE A 127 -7.13 0.59 17.61
N VAL A 128 -5.95 0.24 18.12
CA VAL A 128 -5.56 -1.16 18.35
C VAL A 128 -6.46 -1.81 19.39
N GLU A 129 -6.69 -1.15 20.53
CA GLU A 129 -7.61 -1.62 21.56
C GLU A 129 -9.03 -1.83 21.00
N LYS A 130 -9.52 -0.89 20.18
CA LYS A 130 -10.84 -1.01 19.56
C LYS A 130 -10.91 -2.14 18.54
N MET A 131 -9.86 -2.33 17.73
CA MET A 131 -9.76 -3.41 16.76
C MET A 131 -9.80 -4.77 17.46
N GLU A 132 -9.00 -4.95 18.51
CA GLU A 132 -8.96 -6.18 19.31
C GLU A 132 -10.31 -6.47 19.97
N LYS A 133 -10.89 -5.47 20.63
CA LYS A 133 -12.23 -5.59 21.24
C LYS A 133 -13.30 -6.00 20.22
N THR A 134 -13.30 -5.38 19.04
CA THR A 134 -14.26 -5.69 17.97
C THR A 134 -14.11 -7.14 17.48
N GLN A 135 -12.87 -7.64 17.46
CA GLN A 135 -12.57 -9.02 17.11
C GLN A 135 -13.01 -10.00 18.21
N GLU A 136 -12.78 -9.68 19.48
CA GLU A 136 -13.18 -10.50 20.64
C GLU A 136 -14.70 -10.62 20.79
N GLU A 137 -15.42 -9.52 20.62
CA GLU A 137 -16.89 -9.48 20.72
C GLU A 137 -17.58 -10.24 19.56
N GLY A 138 -16.86 -10.49 18.46
CA GLY A 138 -17.35 -11.28 17.32
C GLY A 138 -18.53 -10.66 16.56
N GLY A 139 -18.79 -9.37 16.76
CA GLY A 139 -19.88 -8.64 16.12
C GLY A 139 -19.65 -8.30 14.65
N ASP A 140 -20.60 -7.61 14.03
CA ASP A 140 -20.52 -7.14 12.64
C ASP A 140 -19.83 -5.78 12.48
N GLU A 141 -19.59 -5.06 13.59
CA GLU A 141 -18.85 -3.80 13.56
C GLU A 141 -17.46 -4.00 12.96
N ARG A 142 -17.01 -3.06 12.15
CA ARG A 142 -15.67 -3.05 11.55
C ARG A 142 -15.05 -1.69 11.73
N VAL A 143 -13.74 -1.68 11.98
CA VAL A 143 -12.92 -0.47 12.05
C VAL A 143 -11.94 -0.43 10.88
N TYR A 144 -11.73 0.77 10.33
CA TYR A 144 -10.79 1.00 9.23
C TYR A 144 -10.06 2.34 9.45
N LEU A 145 -8.77 2.27 9.77
CA LEU A 145 -7.88 3.43 9.82
C LEU A 145 -7.49 3.89 8.41
N GLN A 146 -7.75 5.15 8.09
CA GLN A 146 -7.31 5.79 6.85
C GLN A 146 -6.77 7.18 7.17
N GLN A 147 -5.44 7.29 7.21
CA GLN A 147 -4.75 8.53 7.57
C GLN A 147 -3.63 8.82 6.57
N THR A 148 -3.59 10.06 6.09
CA THR A 148 -2.41 10.56 5.36
C THR A 148 -1.26 10.70 6.34
N LEU A 149 -0.11 10.09 6.03
CA LEU A 149 1.12 10.29 6.80
C LEU A 149 1.50 11.77 6.74
N ASN A 150 1.79 12.37 7.89
CA ASN A 150 2.15 13.77 8.04
C ASN A 150 3.33 13.91 9.00
N ASP A 151 3.81 15.13 9.23
CA ASP A 151 5.02 15.38 10.03
C ASP A 151 4.88 15.04 11.53
N THR A 152 3.70 14.61 11.99
CA THR A 152 3.50 14.14 13.37
C THR A 152 3.91 12.68 13.57
N VAL A 153 4.30 11.97 12.50
CA VAL A 153 4.76 10.58 12.62
C VAL A 153 6.09 10.48 13.34
N GLY A 154 6.29 9.40 14.10
CA GLY A 154 7.51 9.21 14.89
C GLY A 154 8.77 9.02 14.03
N ARG A 155 9.93 9.28 14.65
CA ARG A 155 11.24 9.32 13.97
C ARG A 155 11.57 8.07 13.15
N LYS A 156 11.22 6.86 13.61
CA LYS A 156 11.50 5.63 12.84
C LYS A 156 10.64 5.53 11.58
N ILE A 157 9.39 6.01 11.62
CA ILE A 157 8.52 6.07 10.43
C ILE A 157 9.05 7.07 9.41
N VAL A 158 9.60 8.21 9.87
CA VAL A 158 10.27 9.16 8.97
C VAL A 158 11.46 8.50 8.26
N VAL A 159 12.31 7.77 9.00
CA VAL A 159 13.45 7.04 8.40
C VAL A 159 12.98 6.02 7.36
N ASP A 160 11.92 5.27 7.67
CA ASP A 160 11.35 4.29 6.73
C ASP A 160 10.79 4.96 5.47
N PHE A 161 10.06 6.07 5.63
CA PHE A 161 9.52 6.87 4.53
C PHE A 161 10.62 7.43 3.63
N LEU A 162 11.70 7.97 4.22
CA LEU A 162 12.86 8.45 3.45
C LEU A 162 13.57 7.32 2.69
N GLY A 163 13.49 6.09 3.18
CA GLY A 163 14.04 4.90 2.53
C GLY A 163 13.17 4.33 1.41
N PHE A 164 12.00 4.90 1.11
CA PHE A 164 11.18 4.47 -0.02
C PHE A 164 11.91 4.70 -1.35
N ASN A 165 11.50 3.98 -2.40
CA ASN A 165 12.11 4.11 -3.73
C ASN A 165 11.64 5.39 -4.45
N TRP A 166 11.97 6.55 -3.88
CA TRP A 166 11.71 7.87 -4.43
C TRP A 166 12.30 8.03 -5.83
N SER A 167 13.47 7.43 -6.07
CA SER A 167 14.14 7.48 -7.37
C SER A 167 13.28 6.90 -8.50
N TRP A 168 12.53 5.83 -8.21
CA TRP A 168 11.67 5.19 -9.20
C TRP A 168 10.35 5.95 -9.38
N ILE A 169 9.64 6.30 -8.30
CA ILE A 169 8.34 6.97 -8.40
C ILE A 169 8.47 8.39 -8.97
N ASN A 170 9.54 9.13 -8.64
CA ASN A 170 9.78 10.47 -9.18
C ASN A 170 10.06 10.42 -10.69
N LYS A 171 10.73 9.37 -11.18
CA LYS A 171 10.89 9.15 -12.63
C LYS A 171 9.53 8.93 -13.30
N GLN A 172 8.66 8.12 -12.70
CA GLN A 172 7.31 7.89 -13.22
C GLN A 172 6.49 9.19 -13.26
N GLN A 173 6.54 10.00 -12.22
CA GLN A 173 5.87 11.31 -12.18
C GLN A 173 6.37 12.24 -13.30
N SER A 174 7.69 12.35 -13.48
CA SER A 174 8.29 13.24 -14.49
C SER A 174 7.88 12.88 -15.92
N LYS A 175 7.65 11.59 -16.21
CA LYS A 175 7.21 11.10 -17.51
C LYS A 175 5.75 11.47 -17.78
N GLY A 176 4.88 11.35 -16.78
CA GLY A 176 3.48 11.77 -16.87
C GLY A 176 3.31 13.28 -17.09
N THR A 177 4.18 14.11 -16.49
CA THR A 177 4.16 15.57 -16.69
C THR A 177 4.77 16.02 -18.01
N GLY A 178 5.57 15.17 -18.69
CA GLY A 178 6.25 15.49 -19.95
C GLY A 178 5.49 15.10 -21.22
N ALA A 179 4.38 14.35 -21.10
CA ALA A 179 3.66 13.76 -22.24
C ALA A 179 2.28 14.39 -22.53
N SER A 180 1.82 15.37 -21.74
CA SER A 180 0.63 16.15 -22.09
C SER A 180 1.04 17.40 -22.88
N SER A 181 1.02 17.27 -24.22
CA SER A 181 0.97 18.29 -25.30
C SER A 181 1.50 19.73 -25.07
N PRO A 182 2.22 20.33 -26.03
CA PRO A 182 2.71 21.71 -25.92
C PRO A 182 1.53 22.70 -25.79
N PRO A 183 1.71 23.86 -25.15
CA PRO A 183 0.70 24.90 -25.20
C PRO A 183 0.51 25.31 -26.65
N THR A 184 -0.66 25.00 -27.22
CA THR A 184 -1.15 25.68 -28.40
C THR A 184 -1.31 27.14 -28.02
N CYS A 185 -0.31 27.96 -28.37
CA CYS A 185 -0.50 29.38 -28.56
C CYS A 185 -1.55 29.53 -29.67
N TYR A 186 -2.81 29.74 -29.29
CA TYR A 186 -3.78 30.34 -30.19
C TYR A 186 -3.79 31.85 -29.93
N SER A 187 -3.30 32.55 -30.96
CA SER A 187 -3.53 33.94 -31.38
C SER A 187 -3.62 35.02 -30.31
#